data_AF-A0A9P3GQI7-F1
#
_entry.id   AF-A0A9P3GQI7-F1
#
_cell.length_a   1.000
_cell.length_b   1.000
_cell.length_c   1.000
_cell.angle_alpha   90.00
_cell.angle_beta   90.00
_cell.angle_gamma   90.00
#
_symmetry.space_group_name_H-M   'P 1'
#
loop_
_entity.id
_entity.type
_entity.pdbx_description
1 polymer ?
#
loop_
_entity_poly.entity_id
_entity_poly.type
_entity_poly.pdbx_seq_one_letter_code
_entity_poly.pdbx_strand_id
1 'polypeptide(L)'
;MSPIPRTKSLLDLPTELLDMIASEFAPLDLLSHAAFALLSPRTYARFPEDTWAKLTRAAGFGRLLGETCSWRAIALQCARHAWACEHPECGMGLLKQTVREMEEAVDFWGERVWSDPLFEPTDPNSDGEEINGPVNSTYLVRAISFRRRSFLEDTCPGTGDVPFLTSTDAIPGMTARPRESLHEHPVAYRSFATFPPINVLRFANIAVPLVENPGGVTAGELLNGLGSSMGTYITVNELTSWLEQTDEALDMFPAELSFPQILVQFKAMRDWFRYVKIHSFSDMFSAALQFQFEIWFEPRGASQELLAQHAGDEAFLPERHPCYPLFNAKSAPPRRHLAYSYPS
;
A
#
# COMPACT_ATOMS: atom_id res chain seq x y z
N MET A 1 -36.57 33.83 40.19
CA MET A 1 -35.85 33.19 39.07
C MET A 1 -35.38 31.84 39.57
N SER A 2 -35.96 30.74 39.07
CA SER A 2 -35.51 29.40 39.45
C SER A 2 -34.14 29.15 38.81
N PRO A 3 -33.15 28.63 39.55
CA PRO A 3 -31.83 28.33 38.98
C PRO A 3 -31.99 27.29 37.88
N ILE A 4 -31.46 27.59 36.69
CA ILE A 4 -31.39 26.63 35.59
C ILE A 4 -30.57 25.43 36.09
N PRO A 5 -31.11 24.20 36.05
CA PRO A 5 -30.36 23.03 36.48
C PRO A 5 -29.12 22.89 35.60
N ARG A 6 -27.95 22.84 36.23
CA ARG A 6 -26.70 22.54 35.53
C ARG A 6 -26.82 21.14 34.96
N THR A 7 -26.94 21.02 33.65
CA THR A 7 -26.82 19.75 32.94
C THR A 7 -25.41 19.24 33.18
N LYS A 8 -25.28 18.08 33.85
CA LYS A 8 -23.98 17.42 34.02
C LYS A 8 -23.42 17.10 32.64
N SER A 9 -22.24 17.61 32.33
CA SER A 9 -21.52 17.29 31.10
C SER A 9 -20.85 15.92 31.23
N LEU A 10 -20.63 15.24 30.10
CA LEU A 10 -19.78 14.05 30.04
C LEU A 10 -18.38 14.31 30.64
N LEU A 11 -17.89 15.55 30.53
CA LEU A 11 -16.58 15.96 31.06
C LEU A 11 -16.55 16.12 32.58
N ASP A 12 -17.71 16.20 33.22
CA ASP A 12 -17.85 16.30 34.68
C ASP A 12 -17.79 14.92 35.35
N LEU A 13 -17.66 13.84 34.58
CA LEU A 13 -17.56 12.50 35.13
C LEU A 13 -16.24 12.29 35.90
N PRO A 14 -16.28 11.51 37.00
CA PRO A 14 -15.08 10.98 37.65
C PRO A 14 -14.20 10.20 36.68
N THR A 15 -12.90 10.15 36.98
CA THR A 15 -11.91 9.45 36.15
C THR A 15 -12.29 7.99 35.94
N GLU A 16 -12.79 7.31 36.97
CA GLU A 16 -13.17 5.91 36.93
C GLU A 16 -14.28 5.64 35.89
N LEU A 17 -15.25 6.56 35.76
CA LEU A 17 -16.29 6.43 34.74
C LEU A 17 -15.77 6.71 33.33
N LEU A 18 -14.80 7.62 33.20
CA LEU A 18 -14.10 7.84 31.93
C LEU A 18 -13.23 6.62 31.55
N ASP A 19 -12.67 5.90 32.51
CA ASP A 19 -11.95 4.63 32.28
C ASP A 19 -12.91 3.57 31.77
N MET A 20 -14.06 3.41 32.44
CA MET A 20 -15.10 2.48 32.01
C MET A 20 -15.60 2.77 30.59
N ILE A 21 -15.83 4.04 30.24
CA ILE A 21 -16.23 4.39 28.87
C ILE A 21 -15.14 4.01 27.88
N ALA A 22 -13.87 4.31 28.19
CA ALA A 22 -12.76 3.98 27.31
C ALA A 22 -12.54 2.47 27.14
N SER A 23 -12.84 1.66 28.16
CA SER A 23 -12.73 0.19 28.08
C SER A 23 -13.80 -0.48 27.22
N GLU A 24 -14.89 0.23 26.89
CA GLU A 24 -15.93 -0.29 25.98
C GLU A 24 -15.54 -0.15 24.49
N PHE A 25 -14.48 0.61 24.17
CA PHE A 25 -14.01 0.73 22.80
C PHE A 25 -13.33 -0.56 22.34
N ALA A 26 -13.52 -0.92 21.07
CA ALA A 26 -12.75 -2.02 20.49
C ALA A 26 -11.24 -1.66 20.57
N PRO A 27 -10.35 -2.59 21.00
CA PRO A 27 -8.96 -2.28 21.34
C PRO A 27 -8.15 -1.58 20.24
N LEU A 28 -8.52 -1.82 18.98
CA LEU A 28 -7.85 -1.29 17.79
C LEU A 28 -8.68 -0.25 17.02
N ASP A 29 -9.80 0.22 17.58
CA ASP A 29 -10.63 1.25 16.95
C ASP A 29 -10.03 2.65 17.13
N LEU A 30 -9.22 3.06 16.16
CA LEU A 30 -8.57 4.37 16.11
C LEU A 30 -9.56 5.53 16.27
N LEU A 31 -10.75 5.46 15.66
CA LEU A 31 -11.66 6.60 15.61
C LEU A 31 -12.33 6.85 16.94
N SER A 32 -12.79 5.80 17.63
CA SER A 32 -13.38 5.93 18.96
C SER A 32 -12.36 6.47 19.97
N HIS A 33 -11.12 5.96 19.92
CA HIS A 33 -10.02 6.45 20.77
C HIS A 33 -9.66 7.92 20.47
N ALA A 34 -9.55 8.28 19.18
CA ALA A 34 -9.28 9.66 18.76
C ALA A 34 -10.41 10.62 19.18
N ALA A 35 -11.67 10.24 18.96
CA ALA A 35 -12.83 11.04 19.35
C ALA A 35 -12.84 11.28 20.87
N PHE A 36 -12.61 10.23 21.66
CA PHE A 36 -12.54 10.33 23.12
C PHE A 36 -11.40 11.23 23.60
N ALA A 37 -10.21 11.06 23.02
CA ALA A 37 -9.04 11.90 23.35
C ALA A 37 -9.25 13.38 23.03
N LEU A 38 -10.09 13.70 22.03
CA LEU A 38 -10.40 15.07 21.63
C LEU A 38 -11.46 15.77 22.50
N LEU A 39 -12.15 15.04 23.39
CA LEU A 39 -13.20 15.62 24.24
C LEU A 39 -12.67 16.61 25.28
N SER A 40 -11.50 16.35 25.88
CA SER A 40 -10.91 17.19 26.92
C SER A 40 -9.42 16.92 27.14
N PRO A 41 -8.68 17.83 27.81
CA PRO A 41 -7.30 17.54 28.21
C PRO A 41 -7.16 16.32 29.13
N ARG A 42 -8.18 16.02 29.95
CA ARG A 42 -8.20 14.84 30.83
C ARG A 42 -8.23 13.53 30.03
N THR A 43 -9.08 13.47 29.01
CA THR A 43 -9.18 12.29 28.15
C THR A 43 -8.00 12.17 27.17
N TYR A 44 -7.41 13.30 26.78
CA TYR A 44 -6.20 13.35 25.95
C TYR A 44 -4.99 12.67 26.61
N ALA A 45 -4.78 12.90 27.91
CA ALA A 45 -3.62 12.37 28.65
C ALA A 45 -3.71 10.86 28.98
N ARG A 46 -4.81 10.19 28.60
CA ARG A 46 -5.16 8.86 29.11
C ARG A 46 -4.47 7.70 28.40
N PHE A 47 -4.19 7.87 27.12
CA PHE A 47 -3.60 6.82 26.30
C PHE A 47 -2.09 7.05 26.18
N PRO A 48 -1.24 6.08 26.57
CA PRO A 48 0.21 6.18 26.41
C PRO A 48 0.59 6.16 24.92
N GLU A 49 1.82 6.56 24.62
CA GLU A 49 2.29 6.68 23.23
C GLU A 49 2.26 5.35 22.47
N ASP A 50 2.60 4.25 23.15
CA ASP A 50 2.59 2.90 22.56
C ASP A 50 1.18 2.45 22.15
N THR A 51 0.15 2.89 22.86
CA THR A 51 -1.25 2.64 22.46
C THR A 51 -1.57 3.35 21.15
N TRP A 52 -1.12 4.59 20.97
CA TRP A 52 -1.32 5.31 19.71
C TRP A 52 -0.56 4.67 18.55
N ALA A 53 0.65 4.17 18.80
CA ALA A 53 1.41 3.43 17.79
C ALA A 53 0.61 2.20 17.30
N LYS A 54 0.10 1.39 18.23
CA LYS A 54 -0.72 0.21 17.90
C LYS A 54 -2.00 0.57 17.16
N LEU A 55 -2.75 1.56 17.64
CA LEU A 55 -3.98 2.05 16.99
C LEU A 55 -3.71 2.55 15.55
N THR A 56 -2.61 3.29 15.37
CA THR A 56 -2.25 3.87 14.07
C THR A 56 -1.85 2.79 13.08
N ARG A 57 -1.05 1.81 13.51
CA ARG A 57 -0.71 0.65 12.69
C ARG A 57 -1.94 -0.19 12.37
N ALA A 58 -2.83 -0.41 13.34
CA ALA A 58 -4.12 -1.09 13.14
C ALA A 58 -5.03 -0.45 12.12
N ALA A 59 -4.98 0.87 12.02
CA ALA A 59 -5.64 1.61 10.97
C ALA A 59 -4.92 1.56 9.60
N GLY A 60 -3.79 0.87 9.51
CA GLY A 60 -2.97 0.74 8.29
C GLY A 60 -2.11 1.98 8.02
N PHE A 61 -1.72 2.73 9.04
CA PHE A 61 -0.90 3.94 8.89
C PHE A 61 0.52 3.78 9.44
N GLY A 62 1.49 4.26 8.67
CA GLY A 62 2.90 4.38 9.06
C GLY A 62 3.32 5.79 9.44
N ARG A 63 4.55 5.91 9.93
CA ARG A 63 5.24 7.18 10.13
C ARG A 63 6.16 7.43 8.93
N LEU A 64 6.27 8.67 8.48
CA LEU A 64 7.14 8.99 7.35
C LEU A 64 8.62 8.96 7.76
N LEU A 65 9.51 8.65 6.82
CA LEU A 65 10.95 8.65 7.03
C LEU A 65 11.44 10.03 7.51
N GLY A 66 12.19 10.03 8.62
CA GLY A 66 12.75 11.25 9.22
C GLY A 66 11.75 12.12 9.99
N GLU A 67 10.47 11.71 10.08
CA GLU A 67 9.46 12.45 10.82
C GLU A 67 9.61 12.28 12.34
N THR A 68 9.52 13.38 13.07
CA THR A 68 9.64 13.44 14.54
C THR A 68 8.30 13.55 15.27
N CYS A 69 7.18 13.53 14.53
CA CYS A 69 5.84 13.59 15.09
C CYS A 69 5.54 12.36 15.95
N SER A 70 4.77 12.59 17.02
CA SER A 70 4.26 11.53 17.87
C SER A 70 3.18 10.71 17.14
N TRP A 71 3.09 9.42 17.44
CA TRP A 71 2.01 8.55 16.94
C TRP A 71 0.64 9.11 17.33
N ARG A 72 0.52 9.71 18.51
CA ARG A 72 -0.70 10.43 18.90
C ARG A 72 -1.05 11.56 17.93
N ALA A 73 -0.07 12.38 17.52
CA ALA A 73 -0.32 13.47 16.58
C ALA A 73 -0.75 12.94 15.21
N ILE A 74 -0.11 11.88 14.72
CA ILE A 74 -0.44 11.22 13.46
C ILE A 74 -1.87 10.66 13.51
N ALA A 75 -2.19 9.87 14.54
CA ALA A 75 -3.51 9.31 14.80
C ALA A 75 -4.61 10.36 14.74
N LEU A 76 -4.45 11.46 15.49
CA LEU A 76 -5.43 12.54 15.56
C LEU A 76 -5.54 13.32 14.24
N GLN A 77 -4.43 13.51 13.52
CA GLN A 77 -4.43 14.14 12.20
C GLN A 77 -5.22 13.28 11.20
N CYS A 78 -4.92 11.98 11.12
CA CYS A 78 -5.59 11.04 10.24
C CYS A 78 -7.07 10.92 10.58
N ALA A 79 -7.45 10.79 11.87
CA ALA A 79 -8.84 10.68 12.29
C ALA A 79 -9.65 11.93 11.91
N ARG A 80 -9.12 13.13 12.18
CA ARG A 80 -9.78 14.40 11.80
C ARG A 80 -9.97 14.51 10.30
N HIS A 81 -8.96 14.16 9.52
CA HIS A 81 -9.05 14.18 8.06
C HIS A 81 -10.05 13.13 7.56
N ALA A 82 -10.05 11.93 8.17
CA ALA A 82 -10.96 10.86 7.77
C ALA A 82 -12.44 11.21 8.00
N TRP A 83 -12.76 11.99 9.03
CA TRP A 83 -14.11 12.52 9.24
C TRP A 83 -14.51 13.64 8.28
N ALA A 84 -13.54 14.40 7.75
CA ALA A 84 -13.79 15.55 6.90
C ALA A 84 -13.70 15.26 5.39
N CYS A 85 -12.94 14.24 4.99
CA CYS A 85 -12.66 13.95 3.58
C CYS A 85 -13.87 13.31 2.89
N GLU A 86 -14.33 13.93 1.81
CA GLU A 86 -15.44 13.46 0.97
C GLU A 86 -14.99 12.71 -0.30
N HIS A 87 -13.68 12.49 -0.47
CA HIS A 87 -13.18 11.80 -1.66
C HIS A 87 -13.47 10.28 -1.56
N PRO A 88 -13.98 9.62 -2.62
CA PRO A 88 -14.45 8.23 -2.55
C PRO A 88 -13.34 7.24 -2.18
N GLU A 89 -12.13 7.47 -2.72
CA GLU A 89 -10.94 6.64 -2.44
C GLU A 89 -10.16 7.07 -1.19
N CYS A 90 -10.75 7.95 -0.38
CA CYS A 90 -10.10 8.50 0.81
C CYS A 90 -10.90 8.29 2.08
N GLY A 91 -10.34 8.84 3.17
CA GLY A 91 -11.12 9.22 4.34
C GLY A 91 -11.68 8.00 5.04
N MET A 92 -12.99 7.96 5.25
CA MET A 92 -13.62 6.86 5.96
C MET A 92 -13.75 5.58 5.16
N GLY A 93 -13.92 5.68 3.84
CA GLY A 93 -13.94 4.50 2.96
C GLY A 93 -12.59 3.80 2.98
N LEU A 94 -11.53 4.55 2.71
CA LEU A 94 -10.15 4.05 2.74
C LEU A 94 -9.78 3.50 4.12
N LEU A 95 -10.07 4.21 5.21
CA LEU A 95 -9.74 3.75 6.55
C LEU A 95 -10.40 2.40 6.89
N LYS A 96 -11.67 2.21 6.54
CA LYS A 96 -12.36 0.93 6.76
C LYS A 96 -11.73 -0.19 5.96
N GLN A 97 -11.31 0.10 4.74
CA GLN A 97 -10.64 -0.86 3.88
C GLN A 97 -9.25 -1.21 4.41
N THR A 98 -8.44 -0.24 4.82
CA THR A 98 -7.10 -0.51 5.38
C THR A 98 -7.17 -1.29 6.68
N VAL A 99 -8.15 -1.00 7.56
CA VAL A 99 -8.39 -1.82 8.77
C VAL A 99 -8.69 -3.26 8.39
N ARG A 100 -9.57 -3.49 7.42
CA ARG A 100 -9.89 -4.85 6.94
C ARG A 100 -8.66 -5.56 6.35
N GLU A 101 -7.89 -4.87 5.51
CA GLU A 101 -6.67 -5.44 4.90
C GLU A 101 -5.61 -5.76 5.97
N MET A 102 -5.53 -4.98 7.05
CA MET A 102 -4.69 -5.29 8.20
C MET A 102 -5.21 -6.46 9.04
N GLU A 103 -6.53 -6.59 9.24
CA GLU A 103 -7.13 -7.76 9.91
C GLU A 103 -6.83 -9.05 9.13
N GLU A 104 -7.03 -9.03 7.80
CA GLU A 104 -6.70 -10.15 6.92
C GLU A 104 -5.18 -10.46 6.95
N ALA A 105 -4.33 -9.43 7.03
CA ALA A 105 -2.90 -9.62 7.20
C ALA A 105 -2.53 -10.24 8.56
N VAL A 106 -3.21 -9.87 9.65
CA VAL A 106 -2.98 -10.47 10.98
C VAL A 106 -3.40 -11.92 11.02
N ASP A 107 -4.50 -12.28 10.37
CA ASP A 107 -4.94 -13.68 10.30
C ASP A 107 -3.88 -14.58 9.65
N PHE A 108 -3.13 -14.05 8.67
CA PHE A 108 -2.08 -14.79 7.97
C PHE A 108 -0.69 -14.67 8.64
N TRP A 109 -0.27 -13.45 8.96
CA TRP A 109 1.09 -13.11 9.41
C TRP A 109 1.22 -12.97 10.94
N GLY A 110 0.10 -13.02 11.66
CA GLY A 110 0.02 -12.86 13.11
C GLY A 110 0.21 -11.43 13.60
N GLU A 111 0.33 -11.25 14.92
CA GLU A 111 0.48 -9.94 15.56
C GLU A 111 1.81 -9.21 15.23
N ARG A 112 2.76 -9.89 14.56
CA ARG A 112 4.03 -9.29 14.09
C ARG A 112 3.81 -8.12 13.12
N VAL A 113 2.65 -8.10 12.48
CA VAL A 113 2.17 -6.99 11.64
C VAL A 113 2.11 -5.66 12.41
N TRP A 114 2.03 -5.71 13.74
CA TRP A 114 1.99 -4.53 14.62
C TRP A 114 3.34 -4.12 15.22
N SER A 115 4.37 -4.97 15.14
CA SER A 115 5.62 -4.79 15.89
C SER A 115 6.59 -3.78 15.26
N ASP A 116 7.61 -3.38 16.04
CA ASP A 116 8.74 -2.59 15.57
C ASP A 116 10.03 -3.35 15.93
N PRO A 117 10.96 -3.61 14.99
CA PRO A 117 10.83 -3.36 13.55
C PRO A 117 9.68 -4.17 12.94
N LEU A 118 9.15 -3.65 11.83
CA LEU A 118 8.14 -4.36 11.05
C LEU A 118 8.77 -5.56 10.32
N PHE A 119 7.90 -6.37 9.72
CA PHE A 119 8.27 -7.59 9.01
C PHE A 119 9.41 -7.33 8.02
N GLU A 120 10.56 -7.95 8.30
CA GLU A 120 11.62 -8.16 7.33
C GLU A 120 11.34 -9.51 6.65
N PRO A 121 10.90 -9.52 5.39
CA PRO A 121 10.81 -10.74 4.63
C PRO A 121 12.16 -11.46 4.67
N THR A 122 12.09 -12.74 5.03
CA THR A 122 13.24 -13.54 5.42
C THR A 122 14.19 -13.70 4.23
N ASP A 123 15.50 -13.73 4.51
CA ASP A 123 16.55 -13.95 3.51
C ASP A 123 16.25 -15.24 2.73
N PRO A 124 16.15 -15.20 1.39
CA PRO A 124 15.92 -16.40 0.58
C PRO A 124 17.07 -17.43 0.66
N ASN A 125 18.22 -17.05 1.23
CA ASN A 125 19.33 -17.97 1.53
C ASN A 125 19.36 -18.44 2.98
N SER A 126 18.43 -18.01 3.83
CA SER A 126 18.32 -18.55 5.17
C SER A 126 17.59 -19.89 5.12
N ASP A 127 18.15 -20.91 5.75
CA ASP A 127 17.53 -22.24 5.92
C ASP A 127 16.25 -22.22 6.79
N GLY A 128 15.68 -21.03 7.04
CA GLY A 128 14.43 -20.85 7.75
C GLY A 128 13.23 -21.19 6.87
N GLU A 129 12.14 -21.64 7.48
CA GLU A 129 10.86 -21.79 6.79
C GLU A 129 10.54 -20.49 6.05
N GLU A 130 10.53 -20.54 4.71
CA GLU A 130 10.00 -19.46 3.87
C GLU A 130 8.57 -19.17 4.34
N ILE A 131 8.39 -18.11 5.13
CA ILE A 131 7.05 -17.59 5.44
C ILE A 131 6.59 -16.84 4.18
N ASN A 132 6.29 -17.59 3.13
CA ASN A 132 5.74 -17.08 1.88
C ASN A 132 4.25 -16.81 2.09
N GLY A 133 3.92 -15.57 2.44
CA GLY A 133 2.56 -15.06 2.41
C GLY A 133 2.34 -14.05 1.29
N PRO A 134 1.09 -13.83 0.88
CA PRO A 134 0.78 -12.78 -0.09
C PRO A 134 1.07 -11.41 0.53
N VAL A 135 1.90 -10.63 -0.16
CA VAL A 135 2.06 -9.19 0.08
C VAL A 135 1.22 -8.46 -0.95
N ASN A 136 0.13 -7.85 -0.49
CA ASN A 136 -0.80 -7.14 -1.36
C ASN A 136 -0.52 -5.64 -1.34
N SER A 137 -0.53 -4.99 -2.50
CA SER A 137 -0.49 -3.53 -2.57
C SER A 137 -1.78 -2.93 -2.02
N THR A 138 -1.68 -1.82 -1.30
CA THR A 138 -2.86 -1.08 -0.84
C THR A 138 -3.69 -0.57 -2.01
N TYR A 139 -5.01 -0.56 -1.84
CA TYR A 139 -5.95 -0.07 -2.85
C TYR A 139 -5.64 1.35 -3.35
N LEU A 140 -5.07 2.20 -2.48
CA LEU A 140 -4.58 3.53 -2.82
C LEU A 140 -3.68 3.54 -4.05
N VAL A 141 -2.81 2.53 -4.21
CA VAL A 141 -1.86 2.45 -5.33
C VAL A 141 -2.60 2.52 -6.68
N ARG A 142 -3.78 1.91 -6.76
CA ARG A 142 -4.65 1.91 -7.97
C ARG A 142 -5.29 3.28 -8.23
N ALA A 143 -5.57 4.04 -7.18
CA ALA A 143 -6.21 5.34 -7.24
C ALA A 143 -5.25 6.49 -7.63
N ILE A 144 -3.96 6.23 -7.80
CA ILE A 144 -2.94 7.26 -8.01
C ILE A 144 -2.77 7.61 -9.47
N SER A 145 -2.62 8.91 -9.74
CA SER A 145 -2.22 9.46 -11.02
C SER A 145 -1.04 10.42 -10.86
N PHE A 146 -0.27 10.61 -11.93
CA PHE A 146 0.86 11.54 -11.96
C PHE A 146 0.58 12.73 -12.88
N ARG A 147 0.76 13.95 -12.35
CA ARG A 147 0.63 15.20 -13.10
C ARG A 147 2.01 15.82 -13.31
N ARG A 148 2.25 16.33 -14.52
CA ARG A 148 3.43 17.15 -14.82
C ARG A 148 3.34 18.48 -14.07
N ARG A 149 4.40 18.84 -13.33
CA ARG A 149 4.46 20.04 -12.48
C ARG A 149 4.31 21.35 -13.28
N SER A 150 4.77 21.38 -14.53
CA SER A 150 4.51 22.46 -15.48
C SER A 150 4.01 21.88 -16.81
N PHE A 151 2.73 22.10 -17.13
CA PHE A 151 2.16 21.79 -18.45
C PHE A 151 2.80 22.63 -19.57
N LEU A 152 3.47 23.74 -19.21
CA LEU A 152 4.04 24.70 -20.13
C LEU A 152 5.53 24.45 -20.44
N GLU A 153 6.19 23.56 -19.71
CA GLU A 153 7.62 23.27 -19.91
C GLU A 153 7.80 21.81 -20.26
N ASP A 154 7.37 21.47 -21.48
CA ASP A 154 7.60 20.15 -22.06
C ASP A 154 9.10 19.81 -22.23
N THR A 155 9.99 20.79 -22.03
CA THR A 155 11.42 20.75 -22.37
C THR A 155 12.36 20.29 -21.26
N CYS A 156 11.91 20.15 -20.01
CA CYS A 156 12.80 19.81 -18.89
C CYS A 156 12.51 18.42 -18.29
N PRO A 157 13.36 17.41 -18.54
CA PRO A 157 13.27 16.06 -17.95
C PRO A 157 13.61 15.97 -16.45
N GLY A 158 13.70 17.10 -15.74
CA GLY A 158 14.14 17.14 -14.34
C GLY A 158 13.08 17.57 -13.31
N THR A 159 11.87 17.95 -13.74
CA THR A 159 10.81 18.29 -12.78
C THR A 159 9.99 17.04 -12.46
N GLY A 160 10.18 16.49 -11.26
CA GLY A 160 9.43 15.32 -10.78
C GLY A 160 7.92 15.52 -10.88
N ASP A 161 7.20 14.43 -11.14
CA ASP A 161 5.75 14.46 -11.23
C ASP A 161 5.10 14.51 -9.85
N VAL A 162 3.96 15.21 -9.79
CA VAL A 162 3.21 15.34 -8.56
C VAL A 162 2.11 14.27 -8.53
N PRO A 163 2.11 13.37 -7.55
CA PRO A 163 1.04 12.40 -7.39
C PRO A 163 -0.25 13.07 -6.90
N PHE A 164 -1.39 12.59 -7.40
CA PHE A 164 -2.71 13.04 -6.98
C PHE A 164 -3.70 11.87 -6.97
N LEU A 165 -4.73 11.99 -6.14
CA LEU A 165 -5.82 11.02 -6.08
C LEU A 165 -6.77 11.21 -7.25
N THR A 166 -7.12 10.08 -7.87
CA THR A 166 -8.18 9.97 -8.86
C THR A 166 -9.20 8.96 -8.38
N SER A 167 -10.48 9.27 -8.55
CA SER A 167 -11.54 8.26 -8.36
C SER A 167 -11.35 7.16 -9.39
N THR A 168 -11.47 5.91 -8.96
CA THR A 168 -11.38 4.74 -9.85
C THR A 168 -12.55 4.70 -10.84
N ASP A 169 -13.70 5.26 -10.46
CA ASP A 169 -14.88 5.42 -11.32
C ASP A 169 -14.76 6.61 -12.31
N ALA A 170 -13.65 7.35 -12.30
CA ALA A 170 -13.48 8.47 -13.22
C ALA A 170 -13.38 7.97 -14.67
N ILE A 171 -14.28 8.47 -15.53
CA ILE A 171 -14.31 8.12 -16.95
C ILE A 171 -12.94 8.44 -17.58
N PRO A 172 -12.27 7.47 -18.23
CA PRO A 172 -11.02 7.70 -18.95
C PRO A 172 -11.17 8.88 -19.93
N GLY A 173 -10.33 9.90 -19.78
CA GLY A 173 -10.34 11.10 -20.64
C GLY A 173 -11.18 12.28 -20.12
N MET A 174 -12.10 12.07 -19.18
CA MET A 174 -12.69 13.17 -18.41
C MET A 174 -11.82 13.44 -17.19
N THR A 175 -10.83 14.32 -17.34
CA THR A 175 -10.04 14.78 -16.20
C THR A 175 -10.93 15.64 -15.29
N ALA A 176 -11.65 14.97 -14.37
CA ALA A 176 -12.14 15.63 -13.19
C ALA A 176 -10.95 16.39 -12.59
N ARG A 177 -11.12 17.69 -12.34
CA ARG A 177 -10.03 18.50 -11.78
C ARG A 177 -9.53 17.80 -10.53
N PRO A 178 -8.21 17.62 -10.38
CA PRO A 178 -7.64 17.03 -9.18
C PRO A 178 -8.16 17.85 -7.98
N ARG A 179 -8.86 17.18 -7.07
CA ARG A 179 -9.44 17.85 -5.90
C ARG A 179 -8.33 18.25 -4.93
N GLU A 180 -7.35 17.37 -4.73
CA GLU A 180 -6.26 17.55 -3.77
C GLU A 180 -5.00 16.84 -4.26
N SER A 181 -3.82 17.38 -3.95
CA SER A 181 -2.60 16.62 -4.14
C SER A 181 -2.45 15.59 -3.04
N LEU A 182 -1.84 14.45 -3.35
CA LEU A 182 -1.76 13.36 -2.39
C LEU A 182 -0.95 13.72 -1.14
N HIS A 183 0.10 14.55 -1.29
CA HIS A 183 0.91 14.99 -0.16
C HIS A 183 0.13 15.83 0.87
N GLU A 184 -0.97 16.45 0.44
CA GLU A 184 -1.88 17.23 1.31
C GLU A 184 -2.88 16.32 2.04
N HIS A 185 -2.89 15.02 1.71
CA HIS A 185 -3.90 14.08 2.15
C HIS A 185 -3.32 13.08 3.18
N PRO A 186 -3.34 13.39 4.49
CA PRO A 186 -2.59 12.64 5.51
C PRO A 186 -2.97 11.16 5.61
N VAL A 187 -4.25 10.81 5.43
CA VAL A 187 -4.70 9.40 5.48
C VAL A 187 -4.04 8.60 4.36
N ALA A 188 -4.26 9.03 3.12
CA ALA A 188 -3.68 8.43 1.92
C ALA A 188 -2.15 8.41 1.95
N TYR A 189 -1.52 9.56 2.25
CA TYR A 189 -0.07 9.71 2.23
C TYR A 189 0.63 8.82 3.27
N ARG A 190 -0.02 8.54 4.40
CA ARG A 190 0.53 7.71 5.49
C ARG A 190 0.05 6.28 5.49
N SER A 191 -0.92 5.93 4.64
CA SER A 191 -1.33 4.53 4.49
C SER A 191 -0.11 3.70 4.13
N PHE A 192 0.01 2.49 4.68
CA PHE A 192 1.05 1.57 4.22
C PHE A 192 0.92 1.37 2.70
N ALA A 193 2.04 1.10 2.03
CA ALA A 193 2.04 0.79 0.61
C ALA A 193 1.59 -0.65 0.34
N THR A 194 1.77 -1.52 1.33
CA THR A 194 1.54 -2.96 1.25
C THR A 194 0.95 -3.51 2.55
N PHE A 195 0.29 -4.66 2.42
CA PHE A 195 -0.25 -5.46 3.51
C PHE A 195 0.28 -6.89 3.39
N PRO A 196 1.05 -7.38 4.38
CA PRO A 196 1.45 -6.71 5.62
C PRO A 196 2.43 -5.55 5.35
N PRO A 197 2.58 -4.60 6.28
CA PRO A 197 3.51 -3.49 6.13
C PRO A 197 4.97 -3.98 6.15
N ILE A 198 5.71 -3.64 5.09
CA ILE A 198 7.13 -3.97 4.92
C ILE A 198 8.01 -2.74 5.14
N ASN A 199 9.26 -2.95 5.57
CA ASN A 199 10.21 -1.87 5.81
C ASN A 199 11.08 -1.50 4.58
N VAL A 200 11.17 -2.37 3.59
CA VAL A 200 11.95 -2.16 2.37
C VAL A 200 11.11 -2.53 1.16
N LEU A 201 11.05 -1.62 0.19
CA LEU A 201 10.38 -1.82 -1.08
C LEU A 201 11.36 -1.57 -2.22
N ARG A 202 11.63 -2.63 -2.99
CA ARG A 202 12.38 -2.61 -4.24
C ARG A 202 11.44 -2.82 -5.42
N PHE A 203 11.78 -2.21 -6.54
CA PHE A 203 11.05 -2.39 -7.79
C PHE A 203 11.93 -3.22 -8.73
N ALA A 204 11.61 -4.50 -8.92
CA ALA A 204 12.16 -5.23 -10.06
C ALA A 204 11.75 -4.51 -11.33
N ASN A 205 12.68 -4.37 -12.25
CA ASN A 205 12.41 -3.96 -13.63
C ASN A 205 12.07 -2.49 -13.82
N ILE A 206 12.15 -1.65 -12.80
CA ILE A 206 11.96 -0.21 -12.95
C ILE A 206 13.08 0.49 -12.18
N ALA A 207 13.74 1.48 -12.79
CA ALA A 207 14.78 2.30 -12.17
C ALA A 207 14.19 3.27 -11.12
N VAL A 208 13.47 2.72 -10.15
CA VAL A 208 12.93 3.43 -9.00
C VAL A 208 13.88 3.21 -7.82
N PRO A 209 14.28 4.29 -7.13
CA PRO A 209 15.11 4.16 -5.95
C PRO A 209 14.53 3.17 -4.95
N LEU A 210 15.40 2.42 -4.28
CA LEU A 210 15.05 1.62 -3.12
C LEU A 210 14.34 2.53 -2.09
N VAL A 211 13.14 2.13 -1.66
CA VAL A 211 12.38 2.85 -0.65
C VAL A 211 12.50 2.09 0.66
N GLU A 212 13.12 2.71 1.66
CA GLU A 212 13.32 2.12 2.99
C GLU A 212 12.65 2.98 4.06
N ASN A 213 11.89 2.35 4.94
CA ASN A 213 11.34 2.94 6.14
C ASN A 213 11.18 1.89 7.25
N PRO A 214 11.96 1.96 8.34
CA PRO A 214 11.82 1.03 9.47
C PRO A 214 10.42 1.00 10.09
N GLY A 215 9.68 2.12 10.00
CA GLY A 215 8.30 2.26 10.48
C GLY A 215 7.24 1.79 9.48
N GLY A 216 7.65 1.24 8.34
CA GLY A 216 6.81 0.64 7.31
C GLY A 216 6.62 1.58 6.13
N VAL A 217 6.95 1.10 4.93
CA VAL A 217 6.86 1.88 3.70
C VAL A 217 5.43 2.34 3.50
N THR A 218 5.26 3.66 3.50
CA THR A 218 3.99 4.34 3.26
C THR A 218 3.78 4.59 1.78
N ALA A 219 2.53 4.81 1.39
CA ALA A 219 2.19 5.26 0.06
C ALA A 219 2.93 6.56 -0.30
N GLY A 220 3.06 7.51 0.63
CA GLY A 220 3.80 8.75 0.40
C GLY A 220 5.26 8.51 -0.03
N GLU A 221 5.94 7.56 0.62
CA GLU A 221 7.33 7.21 0.31
C GLU A 221 7.46 6.47 -1.00
N LEU A 222 6.61 5.46 -1.23
CA LEU A 222 6.47 4.77 -2.50
C LEU A 222 6.36 5.78 -3.65
N LEU A 223 5.56 6.83 -3.45
CA LEU A 223 5.23 7.77 -4.50
C LEU A 223 6.25 8.86 -4.71
N ASN A 224 6.96 9.25 -3.67
CA ASN A 224 8.13 10.09 -3.84
C ASN A 224 9.21 9.33 -4.61
N GLY A 225 9.40 8.04 -4.30
CA GLY A 225 10.25 7.13 -5.07
C GLY A 225 9.84 7.10 -6.54
N LEU A 226 8.58 6.72 -6.82
CA LEU A 226 8.05 6.66 -8.18
C LEU A 226 8.14 8.02 -8.90
N GLY A 227 7.69 9.11 -8.26
CA GLY A 227 7.67 10.45 -8.82
C GLY A 227 9.05 10.98 -9.20
N SER A 228 10.09 10.57 -8.46
CA SER A 228 11.49 10.87 -8.80
C SER A 228 11.95 10.18 -10.09
N SER A 229 11.40 8.99 -10.39
CA SER A 229 11.73 8.21 -11.59
C SER A 229 10.80 8.46 -12.77
N MET A 230 9.62 9.06 -12.57
CA MET A 230 8.66 9.36 -13.66
C MET A 230 9.21 10.32 -14.73
N GLY A 231 10.25 11.09 -14.41
CA GLY A 231 10.97 11.96 -15.34
C GLY A 231 12.11 11.27 -16.10
N THR A 232 12.54 10.08 -15.64
CA THR A 232 13.64 9.34 -16.24
C THR A 232 13.28 8.88 -17.64
N TYR A 233 14.17 9.18 -18.59
CA TYR A 233 14.05 8.68 -19.96
C TYR A 233 14.16 7.16 -19.96
N ILE A 234 13.30 6.51 -20.74
CA ILE A 234 13.41 5.09 -20.98
C ILE A 234 14.17 4.90 -22.29
N THR A 235 15.25 4.14 -22.25
CA THR A 235 15.94 3.71 -23.47
C THR A 235 15.15 2.59 -24.15
N VAL A 236 15.30 2.46 -25.47
CA VAL A 236 14.68 1.35 -26.22
C VAL A 236 15.09 -0.01 -25.64
N ASN A 237 16.34 -0.16 -25.20
CA ASN A 237 16.82 -1.42 -24.62
C ASN A 237 16.14 -1.74 -23.28
N GLU A 238 15.94 -0.74 -22.42
CA GLU A 238 15.21 -0.93 -21.15
C GLU A 238 13.76 -1.30 -21.41
N LEU A 239 13.07 -0.57 -22.31
CA LEU A 239 11.68 -0.87 -22.63
C LEU A 239 11.53 -2.27 -23.25
N THR A 240 12.40 -2.64 -24.18
CA THR A 240 12.43 -3.99 -24.76
C THR A 240 12.69 -5.02 -23.67
N SER A 241 13.65 -4.81 -22.77
CA SER A 241 13.93 -5.72 -21.66
C SER A 241 12.72 -5.90 -20.74
N TRP A 242 11.93 -4.85 -20.48
CA TRP A 242 10.72 -4.96 -19.66
C TRP A 242 9.61 -5.73 -20.39
N LEU A 243 9.48 -5.51 -21.69
CA LEU A 243 8.51 -6.22 -22.53
C LEU A 243 8.89 -7.70 -22.68
N GLU A 244 10.17 -8.03 -22.85
CA GLU A 244 10.64 -9.42 -22.96
C GLU A 244 10.41 -10.25 -21.70
N GLN A 245 10.32 -9.60 -20.53
CA GLN A 245 9.97 -10.26 -19.27
C GLN A 245 8.47 -10.56 -19.14
N THR A 246 7.64 -10.04 -20.04
CA THR A 246 6.19 -10.25 -20.03
C THR A 246 5.82 -11.10 -21.25
N ASP A 247 5.47 -12.37 -21.04
CA ASP A 247 5.20 -13.33 -22.12
C ASP A 247 4.10 -12.87 -23.12
N GLU A 248 3.24 -11.93 -22.72
CA GLU A 248 2.13 -11.37 -23.51
C GLU A 248 2.33 -9.89 -23.90
N ALA A 249 3.56 -9.38 -23.83
CA ALA A 249 3.86 -7.95 -24.00
C ALA A 249 3.31 -7.30 -25.29
N LEU A 250 3.31 -8.03 -26.42
CA LEU A 250 2.84 -7.48 -27.69
C LEU A 250 1.31 -7.43 -27.77
N ASP A 251 0.62 -8.33 -27.07
CA ASP A 251 -0.84 -8.37 -26.99
C ASP A 251 -1.39 -7.23 -26.10
N MET A 252 -0.52 -6.59 -25.32
CA MET A 252 -0.83 -5.42 -24.50
C MET A 252 -1.05 -4.15 -25.33
N PHE A 253 -0.68 -4.16 -26.61
CA PHE A 253 -0.79 -3.00 -27.51
C PHE A 253 -1.91 -3.15 -28.54
N PRO A 254 -2.63 -2.05 -28.88
CA PRO A 254 -3.51 -2.04 -30.02
C PRO A 254 -2.78 -2.59 -31.24
N ALA A 255 -3.41 -3.52 -31.97
CA ALA A 255 -2.83 -4.17 -33.14
C ALA A 255 -2.44 -3.17 -34.24
N GLU A 256 -2.98 -1.95 -34.19
CA GLU A 256 -2.69 -0.84 -35.09
C GLU A 256 -1.35 -0.15 -34.79
N LEU A 257 -0.78 -0.33 -33.59
CA LEU A 257 0.50 0.24 -33.21
C LEU A 257 1.65 -0.72 -33.53
N SER A 258 2.52 -0.32 -34.45
CA SER A 258 3.77 -1.04 -34.68
C SER A 258 4.74 -0.86 -33.51
N PHE A 259 5.60 -1.85 -33.26
CA PHE A 259 6.64 -1.78 -32.21
C PHE A 259 7.50 -0.50 -32.28
N PRO A 260 7.93 0.00 -33.45
CA PRO A 260 8.63 1.29 -33.52
C PRO A 260 7.77 2.49 -33.06
N GLN A 261 6.47 2.48 -33.32
CA GLN A 261 5.56 3.54 -32.87
C GLN A 261 5.38 3.50 -31.35
N ILE A 262 5.30 2.30 -30.77
CA ILE A 262 5.30 2.07 -29.32
C ILE A 262 6.57 2.72 -28.72
N LEU A 263 7.75 2.36 -29.21
CA LEU A 263 9.03 2.90 -28.73
C LEU A 263 9.12 4.44 -28.82
N VAL A 264 8.53 5.06 -29.85
CA VAL A 264 8.52 6.53 -30.02
C VAL A 264 7.55 7.22 -29.04
N GLN A 265 6.49 6.53 -28.62
CA GLN A 265 5.50 7.06 -27.68
C GLN A 265 5.98 7.04 -26.23
N PHE A 266 6.84 6.09 -25.86
CA PHE A 266 7.37 5.93 -24.50
C PHE A 266 8.70 6.64 -24.31
N LYS A 267 8.67 7.97 -24.11
CA LYS A 267 9.90 8.75 -23.91
C LYS A 267 10.38 8.72 -22.47
N ALA A 268 9.44 8.70 -21.53
CA ALA A 268 9.75 8.66 -20.11
C ALA A 268 8.89 7.62 -19.39
N MET A 269 9.30 7.27 -18.18
CA MET A 269 8.59 6.30 -17.33
C MET A 269 7.12 6.65 -17.12
N ARG A 270 6.76 7.93 -17.04
CA ARG A 270 5.35 8.34 -16.96
C ARG A 270 4.50 7.87 -18.13
N ASP A 271 5.07 7.80 -19.34
CA ASP A 271 4.30 7.49 -20.55
C ASP A 271 3.88 6.03 -20.48
N TRP A 272 4.80 5.18 -19.99
CA TRP A 272 4.56 3.78 -19.67
C TRP A 272 3.45 3.63 -18.64
N PHE A 273 3.56 4.29 -17.49
CA PHE A 273 2.55 4.21 -16.43
C PHE A 273 1.16 4.71 -16.86
N ARG A 274 1.09 5.77 -17.66
CA ARG A 274 -0.19 6.28 -18.22
C ARG A 274 -0.83 5.26 -19.13
N TYR A 275 -0.03 4.65 -20.00
CA TYR A 275 -0.50 3.62 -20.91
C TYR A 275 -1.06 2.42 -20.14
N VAL A 276 -0.27 1.89 -19.20
CA VAL A 276 -0.67 0.77 -18.33
C VAL A 276 -1.97 1.06 -17.58
N LYS A 277 -2.12 2.30 -17.10
CA LYS A 277 -3.33 2.73 -16.39
C LYS A 277 -4.56 2.84 -17.29
N ILE A 278 -4.44 3.46 -18.46
CA ILE A 278 -5.58 3.71 -19.38
C ILE A 278 -6.11 2.38 -19.91
N HIS A 279 -5.21 1.52 -20.35
CA HIS A 279 -5.58 0.23 -20.94
C HIS A 279 -6.05 -0.79 -19.92
N SER A 280 -6.16 -0.37 -18.64
CA SER A 280 -6.84 -1.07 -17.55
C SER A 280 -6.66 -2.56 -17.70
N PHE A 281 -5.42 -3.06 -17.58
CA PHE A 281 -5.18 -4.51 -17.70
C PHE A 281 -5.82 -5.29 -16.53
N SER A 282 -6.94 -4.84 -15.96
CA SER A 282 -7.60 -5.34 -14.75
C SER A 282 -7.82 -6.85 -14.80
N ASP A 283 -7.95 -7.42 -15.99
CA ASP A 283 -8.16 -8.85 -16.19
C ASP A 283 -6.83 -9.63 -16.20
N MET A 284 -5.74 -9.09 -16.73
CA MET A 284 -4.38 -9.64 -16.54
C MET A 284 -3.84 -9.36 -15.12
N PHE A 285 -4.26 -8.25 -14.50
CA PHE A 285 -3.98 -7.87 -13.11
C PHE A 285 -4.75 -8.68 -12.07
N SER A 286 -5.61 -9.61 -12.50
CA SER A 286 -6.43 -10.42 -11.59
C SER A 286 -5.85 -11.81 -11.25
N ALA A 287 -4.80 -12.26 -11.96
CA ALA A 287 -4.10 -13.50 -11.63
C ALA A 287 -2.58 -13.44 -11.86
N ALA A 288 -2.10 -12.60 -12.78
CA ALA A 288 -0.68 -12.49 -13.14
C ALA A 288 -0.06 -11.13 -12.81
N LEU A 289 -0.86 -10.12 -12.45
CA LEU A 289 -0.34 -8.90 -11.86
C LEU A 289 -0.96 -8.60 -10.46
N GLN A 290 -0.64 -9.45 -9.48
CA GLN A 290 0.16 -8.90 -8.38
C GLN A 290 1.25 -8.08 -9.08
N PHE A 291 1.29 -6.75 -8.96
CA PHE A 291 2.42 -5.97 -9.48
C PHE A 291 3.71 -6.61 -8.93
N GLN A 292 4.28 -7.56 -9.68
CA GLN A 292 5.65 -7.97 -9.55
C GLN A 292 6.37 -6.82 -10.30
N PHE A 293 6.91 -5.76 -9.72
CA PHE A 293 7.77 -5.71 -8.54
C PHE A 293 7.90 -7.09 -7.93
N GLU A 294 8.70 -7.97 -8.55
CA GLU A 294 9.51 -8.77 -7.65
C GLU A 294 10.17 -7.73 -6.73
N ILE A 295 9.61 -7.59 -5.53
CA ILE A 295 10.21 -6.83 -4.47
C ILE A 295 11.34 -7.75 -4.06
N TRP A 296 12.45 -7.67 -4.79
CA TRP A 296 13.66 -8.37 -4.40
C TRP A 296 14.14 -7.71 -3.12
N PHE A 297 14.11 -8.47 -2.05
CA PHE A 297 14.76 -8.08 -0.81
C PHE A 297 16.25 -8.34 -1.00
N GLU A 298 16.97 -7.36 -1.55
CA GLU A 298 18.42 -7.41 -1.55
C GLU A 298 18.94 -6.94 -0.18
N PRO A 299 19.64 -7.80 0.57
CA PRO A 299 20.24 -7.41 1.84
C PRO A 299 21.34 -6.36 1.62
N ARG A 300 21.38 -5.37 2.52
CA ARG A 300 22.57 -4.52 2.67
C ARG A 300 23.73 -5.37 3.15
N GLY A 301 24.72 -5.53 2.27
CA GLY A 301 26.11 -5.75 2.66
C GLY A 301 26.59 -7.19 2.60
N ALA A 302 27.10 -7.58 1.43
CA ALA A 302 28.36 -8.30 1.39
C ALA A 302 29.32 -7.51 0.49
N SER A 303 30.31 -6.88 1.11
CA SER A 303 31.58 -6.63 0.44
C SER A 303 32.07 -7.93 -0.20
N GLN A 304 32.75 -7.83 -1.34
CA GLN A 304 33.29 -8.93 -2.15
C GLN A 304 34.32 -9.84 -1.43
N GLU A 305 34.34 -9.93 -0.10
CA GLU A 305 35.38 -10.64 0.66
C GLU A 305 34.94 -11.99 1.26
N LEU A 306 33.66 -12.37 1.21
CA LEU A 306 33.18 -13.63 1.83
C LEU A 306 32.92 -14.81 0.86
N LEU A 307 33.05 -14.61 -0.46
CA LEU A 307 32.96 -15.70 -1.46
C LEU A 307 34.25 -16.54 -1.61
N ALA A 308 35.24 -16.36 -0.74
CA ALA A 308 36.52 -17.07 -0.82
C ALA A 308 36.75 -18.16 0.26
N GLN A 309 35.79 -18.41 1.18
CA GLN A 309 36.10 -19.26 2.35
C GLN A 309 35.30 -20.54 2.55
N HIS A 310 34.26 -20.84 1.77
CA HIS A 310 33.53 -22.11 1.93
C HIS A 310 33.29 -22.82 0.61
N ALA A 311 34.40 -23.25 -0.01
CA ALA A 311 34.43 -24.40 -0.89
C ALA A 311 35.03 -25.57 -0.10
N GLY A 312 34.19 -26.46 0.41
CA GLY A 312 34.60 -27.69 1.08
C GLY A 312 33.84 -27.93 2.37
N ASP A 313 32.69 -28.61 2.27
CA ASP A 313 32.60 -29.97 2.80
C ASP A 313 31.20 -30.56 2.53
N GLU A 314 31.22 -31.79 2.03
CA GLU A 314 30.06 -32.60 1.65
C GLU A 314 29.39 -33.27 2.87
N ALA A 315 28.12 -33.62 2.63
CA ALA A 315 27.40 -34.80 3.11
C ALA A 315 26.88 -34.79 4.55
N PHE A 316 25.55 -34.68 4.67
CA PHE A 316 24.76 -35.62 5.48
C PHE A 316 23.26 -35.54 5.09
N LEU A 317 22.70 -36.65 4.59
CA LEU A 317 21.26 -36.93 4.60
C LEU A 317 20.97 -37.79 5.84
N PRO A 318 19.78 -37.67 6.47
CA PRO A 318 18.85 -38.78 6.27
C PRO A 318 17.34 -38.44 6.30
N GLU A 319 16.64 -39.24 5.49
CA GLU A 319 15.38 -39.97 5.75
C GLU A 319 14.03 -39.25 5.97
N ARG A 320 13.16 -39.53 4.99
CA ARG A 320 11.69 -39.42 5.01
C ARG A 320 11.07 -40.43 5.97
N HIS A 321 9.91 -40.11 6.56
CA HIS A 321 8.79 -41.06 6.63
C HIS A 321 7.41 -40.35 6.68
N PRO A 322 6.31 -41.05 6.26
CA PRO A 322 5.04 -40.47 5.79
C PRO A 322 3.86 -40.67 6.77
N CYS A 323 2.69 -40.08 6.45
CA CYS A 323 1.28 -40.57 6.60
C CYS A 323 0.30 -39.40 6.87
N TYR A 324 -0.55 -38.98 5.90
CA TYR A 324 -1.99 -39.32 5.68
C TYR A 324 -3.02 -38.58 6.59
N PRO A 325 -4.33 -38.45 6.23
CA PRO A 325 -4.99 -38.31 4.92
C PRO A 325 -6.08 -37.20 4.83
N LEU A 326 -6.40 -36.82 3.59
CA LEU A 326 -7.73 -36.52 3.01
C LEU A 326 -8.89 -36.07 3.92
N PHE A 327 -9.42 -34.87 3.66
CA PHE A 327 -10.87 -34.67 3.60
C PHE A 327 -11.28 -34.06 2.25
N ASN A 328 -12.18 -34.78 1.59
CA ASN A 328 -12.70 -34.54 0.26
C ASN A 328 -14.20 -34.26 0.43
N ALA A 329 -14.70 -33.12 -0.05
CA ALA A 329 -16.12 -32.84 -0.18
C ALA A 329 -16.41 -32.08 -1.49
N LYS A 330 -16.56 -32.86 -2.57
CA LYS A 330 -17.65 -32.83 -3.59
C LYS A 330 -18.32 -31.47 -3.86
N SER A 331 -18.06 -30.84 -5.02
CA SER A 331 -18.82 -30.93 -6.30
C SER A 331 -20.22 -30.28 -6.25
N ALA A 332 -20.47 -29.10 -6.85
CA ALA A 332 -20.83 -28.80 -8.27
C ALA A 332 -22.09 -27.87 -8.25
N PRO A 333 -22.58 -27.18 -9.32
CA PRO A 333 -22.30 -27.35 -10.76
C PRO A 333 -22.13 -26.02 -11.57
N PRO A 334 -21.91 -26.07 -12.91
CA PRO A 334 -21.52 -24.92 -13.73
C PRO A 334 -22.73 -24.12 -14.24
N ARG A 335 -22.58 -22.80 -14.38
CA ARG A 335 -23.59 -21.94 -15.02
C ARG A 335 -23.33 -21.80 -16.52
N ARG A 336 -24.38 -22.08 -17.28
CA ARG A 336 -24.49 -22.13 -18.73
C ARG A 336 -24.44 -20.75 -19.38
N HIS A 337 -23.89 -20.74 -20.59
CA HIS A 337 -24.12 -19.75 -21.63
C HIS A 337 -25.61 -19.47 -21.86
N LEU A 338 -25.96 -18.19 -22.01
CA LEU A 338 -27.18 -17.75 -22.68
C LEU A 338 -26.78 -16.91 -23.88
N ALA A 339 -26.93 -17.51 -25.06
CA ALA A 339 -27.03 -16.79 -26.32
C ALA A 339 -28.42 -16.16 -26.39
N TYR A 340 -28.49 -14.87 -26.72
CA TYR A 340 -29.71 -14.24 -27.20
C TYR A 340 -29.56 -13.98 -28.70
N SER A 341 -30.37 -14.69 -29.46
CA SER A 341 -30.80 -14.30 -30.80
C SER A 341 -32.16 -13.61 -30.66
N TYR A 342 -32.39 -12.56 -31.45
CA TYR A 342 -33.74 -12.08 -31.74
C TYR A 342 -33.93 -11.96 -33.25
N PRO A 343 -35.11 -12.32 -33.77
CA PRO A 343 -35.47 -12.21 -35.18
C PRO A 343 -36.21 -10.89 -35.44
N SER A 344 -35.89 -10.18 -36.53
CA SER A 344 -36.76 -9.88 -37.70
C SER A 344 -35.96 -9.10 -38.73
#